data_AF-A0A2V5KPF6-F1
#
_entry.id   AF-A0A2V5KPF6-F1
#
_cell.length_a   1.000
_cell.length_b   1.000
_cell.length_c   1.000
_cell.angle_alpha   90.00
_cell.angle_beta   90.00
_cell.angle_gamma   90.00
#
_symmetry.space_group_name_H-M   'P 1'
#
loop_
_entity.id
_entity.type
_entity.pdbx_description
1 polymer ?
#
loop_
_entity_poly.entity_id
_entity_poly.type
_entity_poly.pdbx_seq_one_letter_code
_entity_poly.pdbx_strand_id
1 'polypeptide(L)'
;MSDIIGHRKLERVIPHDARALRARYRASDLRPLTSLEHGAENVRGFTLLELLIVIGVIAILLVLIGPAFTTLTSATDVTSAIYGVKGVLENARAYAKANHTYVFVGFAEVDSSVDPSVIPQITTGDTPYGRVAVAVVASKDGTSLYQYATSDQGNDWAASYANGTHLVAVGKLQTYENLHFVPVDFGSWSPTAHPNSKMARYQPTGPPYILGHALSGSMTPFTWPLGSPLDSGYQYRFDRVINFDPTGIARIATSTNGDAIAHVIEIDFQPSHGTVFQPLPDGFNQDVGNHAVIQLGTTSGAVRVYRP
;
A
#
# COMPACT_ATOMS: atom_id res chain seq x y z
N MET A 1 -14.18 -59.30 -15.59
CA MET A 1 -13.47 -60.06 -16.63
C MET A 1 -12.17 -59.32 -16.91
N SER A 2 -11.04 -59.86 -16.42
CA SER A 2 -9.62 -59.53 -16.68
C SER A 2 -9.16 -58.08 -16.40
N ASP A 3 -8.47 -57.72 -15.32
CA ASP A 3 -7.16 -58.15 -14.76
C ASP A 3 -5.91 -57.66 -15.54
N ILE A 4 -4.83 -57.41 -14.77
CA ILE A 4 -3.41 -57.10 -15.11
C ILE A 4 -3.06 -55.59 -15.09
N ILE A 5 -2.55 -55.00 -13.99
CA ILE A 5 -1.25 -55.16 -13.26
C ILE A 5 -0.03 -54.72 -14.08
N GLY A 6 0.62 -53.63 -13.65
CA GLY A 6 1.89 -53.14 -14.19
C GLY A 6 2.68 -52.30 -13.19
N HIS A 7 3.26 -52.97 -12.19
CA HIS A 7 4.20 -52.43 -11.22
C HIS A 7 5.42 -51.77 -11.90
N ARG A 8 5.72 -50.51 -11.56
CA ARG A 8 7.03 -49.89 -11.86
C ARG A 8 7.91 -49.93 -10.62
N LYS A 9 8.91 -50.79 -10.69
CA LYS A 9 9.89 -51.14 -9.66
C LYS A 9 10.90 -50.01 -9.47
N LEU A 10 11.11 -49.62 -8.21
CA LEU A 10 12.20 -48.76 -7.74
C LEU A 10 13.54 -49.51 -7.87
N GLU A 11 14.47 -49.00 -8.66
CA GLU A 11 15.84 -49.50 -8.71
C GLU A 11 16.76 -48.60 -7.90
N ARG A 12 17.19 -49.16 -6.76
CA ARG A 12 18.17 -48.61 -5.82
C ARG A 12 19.52 -49.18 -6.25
N VAL A 13 20.45 -48.34 -6.71
CA VAL A 13 21.79 -48.77 -7.19
C VAL A 13 22.88 -48.08 -6.36
N ILE A 14 23.41 -48.81 -5.38
CA ILE A 14 24.71 -48.68 -4.67
C ILE A 14 24.97 -50.08 -4.07
N PRO A 15 26.19 -50.63 -3.86
CA PRO A 15 27.58 -50.16 -4.11
C PRO A 15 28.46 -51.20 -4.86
N HIS A 16 29.71 -50.84 -5.17
CA HIS A 16 30.93 -51.58 -4.77
C HIS A 16 32.13 -51.08 -5.59
N ASP A 17 33.07 -50.39 -4.95
CA ASP A 17 34.50 -50.64 -5.16
C ASP A 17 35.33 -49.93 -4.10
N ALA A 18 35.46 -50.61 -2.96
CA ALA A 18 36.53 -50.38 -2.01
C ALA A 18 37.72 -51.25 -2.43
N ARG A 19 38.73 -50.66 -3.08
CA ARG A 19 40.05 -51.29 -3.23
C ARG A 19 41.16 -50.35 -2.76
N ALA A 20 41.77 -50.81 -1.68
CA ALA A 20 42.98 -50.32 -1.08
C ALA A 20 44.13 -50.22 -2.09
N LEU A 21 44.87 -49.11 -2.04
CA LEU A 21 46.27 -49.06 -2.43
C LEU A 21 47.09 -48.54 -1.27
N ARG A 22 47.95 -49.44 -0.80
CA ARG A 22 48.90 -49.28 0.30
C ARG A 22 50.04 -48.34 -0.10
N ALA A 23 50.43 -47.54 0.89
CA ALA A 23 51.79 -47.29 1.35
C ALA A 23 52.86 -46.82 0.34
N ARG A 24 53.29 -45.56 0.51
CA ARG A 24 54.70 -45.21 0.60
C ARG A 24 54.90 -44.16 1.69
N TYR A 25 54.93 -44.61 2.95
CA TYR A 25 55.59 -43.86 4.02
C TYR A 25 57.10 -43.97 3.80
N ARG A 26 57.75 -42.89 3.40
CA ARG A 26 59.21 -42.79 3.35
C ARG A 26 59.68 -42.13 4.64
N ALA A 27 60.09 -42.97 5.60
CA ALA A 27 60.86 -42.55 6.75
C ALA A 27 62.34 -42.58 6.37
N SER A 28 63.02 -41.44 6.46
CA SER A 28 64.40 -41.29 6.96
C SER A 28 65.01 -39.97 6.45
N ASP A 29 64.98 -38.93 7.30
CA ASP A 29 66.11 -37.99 7.43
C ASP A 29 65.98 -37.29 8.80
N LEU A 30 66.50 -37.98 9.82
CA LEU A 30 66.76 -37.41 11.13
C LEU A 30 68.08 -36.62 11.05
N ARG A 31 68.01 -35.29 11.06
CA ARG A 31 69.14 -34.43 11.43
C ARG A 31 68.90 -33.79 12.80
N PRO A 32 69.92 -33.68 13.68
CA PRO A 32 69.74 -33.20 15.05
C PRO A 32 69.74 -31.66 15.13
N LEU A 33 68.73 -31.17 15.85
CA LEU A 33 68.54 -29.89 16.56
C LEU A 33 69.56 -28.75 16.34
N THR A 34 69.10 -27.68 15.68
CA THR A 34 69.53 -26.32 16.00
C THR A 34 68.39 -25.57 16.67
N SER A 35 68.67 -25.20 17.91
CA SER A 35 67.95 -24.31 18.80
C SER A 35 67.63 -22.95 18.15
N LEU A 36 66.52 -22.34 18.61
CA LEU A 36 66.09 -20.93 18.47
C LEU A 36 65.63 -20.48 17.07
N GLU A 37 64.31 -20.43 16.89
CA GLU A 37 63.59 -19.18 16.62
C GLU A 37 62.07 -19.44 16.68
N HIS A 38 61.48 -19.30 17.88
CA HIS A 38 60.10 -18.83 17.92
C HIS A 38 60.16 -17.38 17.44
N GLY A 39 60.00 -17.18 16.13
CA GLY A 39 59.60 -15.88 15.62
C GLY A 39 58.28 -15.55 16.30
N ALA A 40 58.32 -14.66 17.29
CA ALA A 40 57.14 -14.12 17.89
C ALA A 40 56.28 -13.56 16.74
N GLU A 41 55.15 -14.22 16.45
CA GLU A 41 54.07 -13.52 15.79
C GLU A 41 53.77 -12.32 16.68
N ASN A 42 54.24 -11.15 16.24
CA ASN A 42 53.90 -9.89 16.86
C ASN A 42 52.40 -9.73 16.67
N VAL A 43 51.62 -10.23 17.62
CA VAL A 43 50.23 -9.85 17.81
C VAL A 43 50.29 -8.38 18.22
N ARG A 44 50.39 -7.51 17.23
CA ARG A 44 50.30 -6.07 17.39
C ARG A 44 48.89 -5.79 17.92
N GLY A 45 48.81 -5.55 19.23
CA GLY A 45 47.57 -5.12 19.87
C GLY A 45 47.14 -3.77 19.31
N PHE A 46 45.82 -3.59 19.18
CA PHE A 46 45.21 -2.32 18.78
C PHE A 46 45.69 -1.20 19.72
N THR A 47 46.25 -0.15 19.15
CA THR A 47 46.64 1.03 19.93
C THR A 47 45.40 1.82 20.37
N LEU A 48 45.49 2.53 21.49
CA LEU A 48 44.41 3.41 21.96
C LEU A 48 44.04 4.48 20.92
N LEU A 49 45.02 4.93 20.13
CA LEU A 49 44.80 5.90 19.05
C LEU A 49 43.99 5.28 17.91
N GLU A 50 44.30 4.04 17.49
CA GLU A 50 43.53 3.33 16.47
C GLU A 50 42.08 3.11 16.92
N LEU A 51 41.86 2.75 18.18
CA LEU A 51 40.51 2.62 18.72
C LEU A 51 39.78 3.98 18.71
N LEU A 52 40.45 5.06 19.10
CA LEU A 52 39.88 6.41 19.09
C LEU A 52 39.50 6.88 17.67
N ILE A 53 40.36 6.60 16.68
CA ILE A 53 40.08 6.92 15.27
C ILE A 53 38.88 6.11 14.78
N VAL A 54 38.80 4.82 15.09
CA VAL A 54 37.68 3.96 14.67
C VAL A 54 36.36 4.46 15.25
N ILE A 55 36.32 4.80 16.54
CA ILE A 55 35.09 5.34 17.17
C ILE A 55 34.73 6.70 16.54
N GLY A 56 35.72 7.55 16.25
CA GLY A 56 35.51 8.83 15.56
C GLY A 56 34.93 8.66 14.15
N VAL A 57 35.44 7.71 13.37
CA VAL A 57 34.91 7.39 12.04
C VAL A 57 33.49 6.82 12.14
N ILE A 58 33.22 5.90 13.08
CA ILE A 58 31.87 5.36 13.30
C ILE A 58 30.89 6.48 13.67
N ALA A 59 31.28 7.43 14.53
CA ALA A 59 30.42 8.55 14.90
C ALA A 59 30.07 9.44 13.71
N ILE A 60 31.04 9.76 12.84
CA ILE A 60 30.80 10.54 11.61
C ILE A 60 29.89 9.76 10.65
N LEU A 61 30.15 8.46 10.46
CA LEU A 61 29.32 7.61 9.59
C LEU A 61 27.87 7.55 10.09
N LEU A 62 27.63 7.43 11.40
CA LEU A 62 26.27 7.38 11.96
C LEU A 62 25.49 8.67 11.71
N VAL A 63 26.12 9.85 11.79
CA VAL A 63 25.48 11.14 11.49
C VAL A 63 25.07 11.23 10.02
N LEU A 64 25.90 10.71 9.11
CA LEU A 64 25.62 10.74 7.66
C LEU A 64 24.60 9.68 7.23
N ILE A 65 24.49 8.57 7.96
CA ILE A 65 23.59 7.47 7.64
C ILE A 65 22.14 7.73 8.13
N GLY A 66 21.94 8.60 9.13
CA GLY A 66 20.62 8.93 9.68
C GLY A 66 19.54 9.28 8.62
N PRO A 67 19.79 10.22 7.68
CA PRO A 67 18.84 10.56 6.62
C PRO A 67 18.54 9.42 5.63
N ALA A 68 19.48 8.48 5.46
CA ALA A 68 19.30 7.35 4.55
C ALA A 68 18.35 6.28 5.13
N PHE A 69 18.35 6.06 6.45
CA PHE A 69 17.43 5.10 7.08
C PHE A 69 15.99 5.63 7.20
N THR A 70 15.81 6.94 7.43
CA THR A 70 14.47 7.53 7.49
C THR A 70 13.77 7.45 6.14
N THR A 71 14.49 7.78 5.05
CA THR A 71 13.96 7.71 3.68
C THR A 71 13.63 6.29 3.22
N LEU A 72 14.44 5.29 3.60
CA LEU A 72 14.21 3.88 3.23
C LEU A 72 12.98 3.25 3.93
N THR A 73 12.79 3.58 5.22
CA THR A 73 11.67 3.06 6.02
C THR A 73 10.34 3.66 5.54
N SER A 74 10.29 4.98 5.34
CA SER A 74 9.09 5.66 4.82
C SER A 74 8.70 5.20 3.41
N ALA A 75 9.66 4.88 2.54
CA ALA A 75 9.36 4.38 1.19
C ALA A 75 8.74 2.96 1.19
N THR A 76 9.16 2.11 2.12
CA THR A 76 8.62 0.75 2.29
C THR A 76 7.19 0.80 2.83
N ASP A 77 6.93 1.68 3.81
CA ASP A 77 5.60 1.86 4.40
C ASP A 77 4.58 2.38 3.38
N VAL A 78 4.96 3.39 2.58
CA VAL A 78 4.11 3.94 1.52
C VAL A 78 3.78 2.90 0.46
N THR A 79 4.78 2.11 0.05
CA THR A 79 4.58 1.01 -0.90
C THR A 79 3.56 0.01 -0.38
N SER A 80 3.73 -0.46 0.86
CA SER A 80 2.82 -1.39 1.52
C SER A 80 1.41 -0.81 1.62
N ALA A 81 1.29 0.47 2.00
CA ALA A 81 0.02 1.17 2.10
C ALA A 81 -0.73 1.24 0.76
N ILE A 82 -0.04 1.63 -0.32
CA ILE A 82 -0.63 1.70 -1.67
C ILE A 82 -1.15 0.33 -2.11
N TYR A 83 -0.36 -0.73 -1.94
CA TYR A 83 -0.79 -2.08 -2.29
C TYR A 83 -1.89 -2.61 -1.36
N GLY A 84 -1.92 -2.17 -0.09
CA GLY A 84 -3.02 -2.40 0.83
C GLY A 84 -4.33 -1.79 0.33
N VAL A 85 -4.32 -0.51 -0.04
CA VAL A 85 -5.48 0.18 -0.62
C VAL A 85 -5.94 -0.49 -1.92
N LYS A 86 -5.01 -0.85 -2.81
CA LYS A 86 -5.31 -1.63 -4.02
C LYS A 86 -6.04 -2.93 -3.65
N GLY A 87 -5.52 -3.68 -2.69
CA GLY A 87 -6.11 -4.92 -2.22
C GLY A 87 -7.53 -4.74 -1.67
N VAL A 88 -7.77 -3.66 -0.93
CA VAL A 88 -9.12 -3.31 -0.43
C VAL A 88 -10.08 -3.06 -1.59
N LEU A 89 -9.68 -2.29 -2.62
CA LEU A 89 -10.52 -2.02 -3.79
C LEU A 89 -10.83 -3.29 -4.59
N GLU A 90 -9.84 -4.16 -4.79
CA GLU A 90 -10.03 -5.44 -5.49
C GLU A 90 -10.97 -6.37 -4.71
N ASN A 91 -10.78 -6.46 -3.39
CA ASN A 91 -11.62 -7.26 -2.52
C ASN A 91 -13.07 -6.74 -2.47
N ALA A 92 -13.26 -5.43 -2.32
CA ALA A 92 -14.58 -4.80 -2.30
C ALA A 92 -15.34 -5.07 -3.61
N ARG A 93 -14.68 -4.93 -4.76
CA ARG A 93 -15.28 -5.27 -6.06
C ARG A 93 -15.64 -6.75 -6.16
N ALA A 94 -14.74 -7.64 -5.74
CA ALA A 94 -15.00 -9.08 -5.74
C ALA A 94 -16.20 -9.41 -4.84
N TYR A 95 -16.29 -8.79 -3.67
CA TYR A 95 -17.41 -8.94 -2.75
C TYR A 95 -18.74 -8.50 -3.38
N ALA A 96 -18.77 -7.32 -4.03
CA ALA A 96 -19.97 -6.80 -4.68
C ALA A 96 -20.51 -7.80 -5.72
N LYS A 97 -19.62 -8.33 -6.56
CA LYS A 97 -19.94 -9.31 -7.59
C LYS A 97 -20.38 -10.65 -7.02
N ALA A 98 -19.69 -11.15 -6.00
CA ALA A 98 -19.95 -12.46 -5.41
C ALA A 98 -21.27 -12.50 -4.62
N ASN A 99 -21.63 -11.38 -4.00
CA ASN A 99 -22.82 -11.29 -3.14
C ASN A 99 -23.98 -10.55 -3.80
N HIS A 100 -23.86 -10.18 -5.08
CA HIS A 100 -24.88 -9.44 -5.83
C HIS A 100 -25.42 -8.21 -5.08
N THR A 101 -24.52 -7.46 -4.46
CA THR A 101 -24.88 -6.31 -3.61
C THR A 101 -24.04 -5.08 -3.95
N TYR A 102 -24.50 -3.92 -3.50
CA TYR A 102 -23.74 -2.69 -3.55
C TYR A 102 -22.72 -2.64 -2.43
N VAL A 103 -21.49 -2.22 -2.76
CA VAL A 103 -20.39 -2.06 -1.81
C VAL A 103 -19.87 -0.64 -1.87
N PHE A 104 -19.59 -0.06 -0.71
CA PHE A 104 -19.13 1.30 -0.52
C PHE A 104 -17.74 1.25 0.14
N VAL A 105 -16.73 1.76 -0.56
CA VAL A 105 -15.36 1.90 -0.03
C VAL A 105 -15.14 3.35 0.33
N GLY A 106 -15.08 3.62 1.63
CA GLY A 106 -14.89 4.95 2.18
C GLY A 106 -13.43 5.23 2.45
N PHE A 107 -13.01 6.46 2.15
CA PHE A 107 -11.68 6.99 2.37
C PHE A 107 -11.76 8.26 3.20
N ALA A 108 -10.96 8.32 4.26
CA ALA A 108 -10.85 9.49 5.12
C ALA A 108 -9.36 9.77 5.36
N GLU A 109 -8.98 11.03 5.30
CA GLU A 109 -7.64 11.47 5.60
C GLU A 109 -7.68 12.36 6.82
N VAL A 110 -6.92 12.00 7.86
CA VAL A 110 -6.98 12.65 9.16
C VAL A 110 -5.59 13.03 9.65
N ASP A 111 -5.56 13.88 10.67
CA ASP A 111 -4.33 14.30 11.32
C ASP A 111 -3.65 13.10 12.02
N SER A 112 -2.48 12.69 11.53
CA SER A 112 -1.76 11.55 12.10
C SER A 112 -1.18 11.82 13.49
N SER A 113 -1.05 13.09 13.90
CA SER A 113 -0.55 13.47 15.23
C SER A 113 -1.58 13.26 16.33
N VAL A 114 -2.86 13.15 15.97
CA VAL A 114 -3.93 12.84 16.89
C VAL A 114 -3.90 11.35 17.22
N ASP A 115 -3.97 11.04 18.52
CA ASP A 115 -4.04 9.66 19.00
C ASP A 115 -5.23 8.93 18.35
N PRO A 116 -5.04 7.73 17.77
CA PRO A 116 -6.11 7.01 17.07
C PRO A 116 -7.36 6.74 17.92
N SER A 117 -7.26 6.75 19.25
CA SER A 117 -8.39 6.54 20.16
C SER A 117 -9.29 7.77 20.36
N VAL A 118 -8.87 8.95 19.90
CA VAL A 118 -9.67 10.18 20.00
C VAL A 118 -10.90 10.08 19.09
N ILE A 119 -12.05 10.55 19.58
CA ILE A 119 -13.34 10.53 18.89
C ILE A 119 -13.93 11.95 18.91
N PRO A 120 -14.20 12.57 17.75
CA PRO A 120 -13.89 12.09 16.39
C PRO A 120 -12.41 12.28 16.01
N GLN A 121 -11.93 11.45 15.08
CA GLN A 121 -10.73 11.73 14.29
C GLN A 121 -11.10 12.80 13.26
N ILE A 122 -10.41 13.93 13.31
CA ILE A 122 -10.70 15.09 12.47
C ILE A 122 -9.45 15.57 11.74
N THR A 123 -9.70 16.24 10.63
CA THR A 123 -8.71 16.93 9.80
C THR A 123 -8.60 18.37 10.34
N THR A 124 -7.49 18.73 11.00
CA THR A 124 -7.24 20.03 11.68
C THR A 124 -6.28 21.02 10.97
N GLY A 125 -6.78 21.98 10.19
CA GLY A 125 -5.97 23.05 9.58
C GLY A 125 -5.66 22.82 8.09
N ASP A 126 -4.63 23.51 7.56
CA ASP A 126 -4.30 23.47 6.12
C ASP A 126 -3.42 22.26 5.71
N THR A 127 -2.72 21.65 6.68
CA THR A 127 -1.85 20.45 6.50
C THR A 127 -2.09 19.25 7.47
N PRO A 128 -3.30 18.97 7.99
CA PRO A 128 -3.57 17.88 8.95
C PRO A 128 -3.79 16.53 8.29
N TYR A 129 -2.73 16.00 7.74
CA TYR A 129 -2.81 14.80 6.92
C TYR A 129 -1.78 13.76 7.39
N GLY A 130 -1.68 12.65 6.68
CA GLY A 130 -0.68 11.63 6.96
C GLY A 130 -1.22 10.35 7.57
N ARG A 131 -2.53 10.26 7.84
CA ARG A 131 -3.21 8.99 8.08
C ARG A 131 -4.39 8.85 7.13
N VAL A 132 -4.35 7.83 6.30
CA VAL A 132 -5.49 7.43 5.47
C VAL A 132 -6.20 6.25 6.13
N ALA A 133 -7.45 6.47 6.52
CA ALA A 133 -8.37 5.45 6.97
C ALA A 133 -9.23 4.94 5.81
N VAL A 134 -9.42 3.62 5.75
CA VAL A 134 -10.25 2.96 4.74
C VAL A 134 -11.21 1.98 5.41
N ALA A 135 -12.48 2.07 5.07
CA ALA A 135 -13.52 1.15 5.52
C ALA A 135 -14.37 0.67 4.34
N VAL A 136 -14.90 -0.54 4.45
CA VAL A 136 -15.75 -1.15 3.43
C VAL A 136 -17.05 -1.61 4.06
N VAL A 137 -18.16 -1.15 3.52
CA VAL A 137 -19.50 -1.54 3.92
C VAL A 137 -20.30 -2.00 2.70
N ALA A 138 -21.24 -2.91 2.90
CA ALA A 138 -22.11 -3.42 1.85
C ALA A 138 -23.58 -3.23 2.23
N SER A 139 -24.43 -3.08 1.23
CA SER A 139 -25.88 -3.11 1.42
C SER A 139 -26.34 -4.50 1.86
N LYS A 140 -27.19 -4.57 2.89
CA LYS A 140 -27.77 -5.83 3.39
C LYS A 140 -28.83 -6.40 2.46
N ASP A 141 -29.58 -5.53 1.78
CA ASP A 141 -30.72 -5.90 0.94
C ASP A 141 -30.41 -5.86 -0.56
N GLY A 142 -29.17 -5.50 -0.92
CA GLY A 142 -28.73 -5.43 -2.30
C GLY A 142 -29.21 -4.18 -3.04
N THR A 143 -29.87 -3.24 -2.37
CA THR A 143 -30.22 -1.95 -2.96
C THR A 143 -29.04 -0.99 -2.95
N SER A 144 -29.06 0.00 -3.83
CA SER A 144 -28.08 1.09 -3.84
C SER A 144 -28.19 1.99 -2.63
N LEU A 145 -29.33 2.01 -1.91
CA LEU A 145 -29.65 2.94 -0.81
C LEU A 145 -29.65 4.43 -1.22
N TYR A 146 -29.56 4.71 -2.52
CA TYR A 146 -29.69 6.05 -3.11
C TYR A 146 -30.18 5.93 -4.56
N GLN A 147 -30.81 6.98 -5.09
CA GLN A 147 -31.27 7.00 -6.48
C GLN A 147 -30.33 7.79 -7.38
N TYR A 148 -30.20 7.34 -8.63
CA TYR A 148 -29.50 8.05 -9.69
C TYR A 148 -30.43 9.10 -10.34
N ALA A 149 -29.89 10.25 -10.76
CA ALA A 149 -30.55 11.23 -11.63
C ALA A 149 -31.78 12.01 -11.08
N THR A 150 -31.99 12.11 -9.76
CA THR A 150 -32.96 13.04 -9.16
C THR A 150 -32.30 14.37 -8.73
N SER A 151 -33.08 15.44 -8.54
CA SER A 151 -32.63 16.75 -8.03
C SER A 151 -32.10 16.72 -6.59
N ASP A 152 -32.20 15.59 -5.90
CA ASP A 152 -31.96 15.42 -4.47
C ASP A 152 -31.01 14.24 -4.15
N GLN A 153 -30.11 13.93 -5.09
CA GLN A 153 -29.05 12.93 -4.92
C GLN A 153 -28.21 13.22 -3.66
N GLY A 154 -28.39 12.40 -2.63
CA GLY A 154 -27.73 12.52 -1.33
C GLY A 154 -28.69 12.64 -0.14
N ASN A 155 -29.86 13.25 -0.34
CA ASN A 155 -30.91 13.26 0.69
C ASN A 155 -31.49 11.85 0.89
N ASP A 156 -31.69 11.13 -0.22
CA ASP A 156 -32.12 9.72 -0.20
C ASP A 156 -31.13 8.84 0.56
N TRP A 157 -29.82 9.09 0.38
CA TRP A 157 -28.78 8.37 1.11
C TRP A 157 -28.81 8.70 2.59
N ALA A 158 -28.85 9.98 2.97
CA ALA A 158 -28.89 10.37 4.38
C ALA A 158 -30.09 9.75 5.11
N ALA A 159 -31.26 9.72 4.45
CA ALA A 159 -32.45 9.05 4.96
C ALA A 159 -32.28 7.52 5.03
N SER A 160 -31.73 6.90 3.98
CA SER A 160 -31.53 5.44 3.89
C SER A 160 -30.38 4.92 4.72
N TYR A 161 -29.39 5.75 5.06
CA TYR A 161 -28.26 5.35 5.87
C TYR A 161 -28.74 4.88 7.24
N ALA A 162 -29.67 5.63 7.86
CA ALA A 162 -30.33 5.26 9.10
C ALA A 162 -29.33 4.69 10.13
N ASN A 163 -28.24 5.44 10.38
CA ASN A 163 -27.12 5.05 11.25
C ASN A 163 -26.50 3.69 10.87
N GLY A 164 -26.36 3.39 9.58
CA GLY A 164 -25.79 2.15 9.06
C GLY A 164 -26.67 0.91 9.23
N THR A 165 -27.94 1.03 9.61
CA THR A 165 -28.83 -0.12 9.85
C THR A 165 -29.02 -1.01 8.61
N HIS A 166 -29.01 -0.43 7.40
CA HIS A 166 -29.08 -1.16 6.14
C HIS A 166 -27.71 -1.62 5.60
N LEU A 167 -26.64 -1.36 6.34
CA LEU A 167 -25.27 -1.67 5.95
C LEU A 167 -24.67 -2.75 6.84
N VAL A 168 -23.74 -3.51 6.28
CA VAL A 168 -22.89 -4.46 6.99
C VAL A 168 -21.43 -4.17 6.68
N ALA A 169 -20.56 -4.27 7.69
CA ALA A 169 -19.12 -4.15 7.48
C ALA A 169 -18.59 -5.38 6.72
N VAL A 170 -17.86 -5.16 5.64
CA VAL A 170 -17.21 -6.23 4.86
C VAL A 170 -15.86 -6.62 5.48
N GLY A 171 -15.25 -5.70 6.24
CA GLY A 171 -13.98 -5.93 6.92
C GLY A 171 -13.80 -4.97 8.09
N LYS A 172 -12.62 -5.04 8.72
CA LYS A 172 -12.22 -4.08 9.76
C LYS A 172 -11.72 -2.78 9.11
N LEU A 173 -11.86 -1.67 9.83
CA LEU A 173 -11.16 -0.43 9.52
C LEU A 173 -9.67 -0.70 9.30
N GLN A 174 -9.13 -0.21 8.18
CA GLN A 174 -7.70 -0.20 7.88
C GLN A 174 -7.19 1.24 8.02
N THR A 175 -6.01 1.42 8.59
CA THR A 175 -5.35 2.72 8.66
C THR A 175 -3.94 2.60 8.07
N TYR A 176 -3.55 3.61 7.31
CA TYR A 176 -2.26 3.71 6.66
C TYR A 176 -1.61 5.02 7.08
N GLU A 177 -0.54 4.95 7.86
CA GLU A 177 0.24 6.11 8.28
C GLU A 177 1.20 6.57 7.17
N ASN A 178 1.69 7.81 7.31
CA ASN A 178 2.66 8.44 6.41
C ASN A 178 2.18 8.54 4.96
N LEU A 179 0.87 8.67 4.76
CA LEU A 179 0.23 8.73 3.46
C LEU A 179 -0.65 9.97 3.35
N HIS A 180 -0.50 10.72 2.26
CA HIS A 180 -1.29 11.90 1.98
C HIS A 180 -1.98 11.83 0.62
N PHE A 181 -3.26 12.23 0.54
CA PHE A 181 -3.94 12.41 -0.73
C PHE A 181 -3.46 13.67 -1.41
N VAL A 182 -3.10 13.61 -2.68
CA VAL A 182 -2.78 14.84 -3.40
C VAL A 182 -4.07 15.57 -3.77
N PRO A 183 -4.28 16.81 -3.31
CA PRO A 183 -5.55 17.50 -3.45
C PRO A 183 -5.80 18.04 -4.87
N VAL A 184 -4.81 17.89 -5.75
CA VAL A 184 -4.83 18.30 -7.15
C VAL A 184 -4.54 17.09 -8.04
N ASP A 185 -4.95 17.17 -9.30
CA ASP A 185 -4.57 16.17 -10.31
C ASP A 185 -3.03 16.11 -10.41
N PHE A 186 -2.44 14.92 -10.20
CA PHE A 186 -1.01 14.69 -10.39
C PHE A 186 -0.52 14.98 -11.82
N GLY A 187 -1.43 15.20 -12.76
CA GLY A 187 -1.16 15.27 -14.17
C GLY A 187 -0.73 13.90 -14.68
N SER A 188 -0.89 13.68 -15.99
CA SER A 188 -0.20 12.58 -16.63
C SER A 188 0.06 12.84 -18.09
N TRP A 189 1.20 12.32 -18.54
CA TRP A 189 1.43 12.14 -19.95
C TRP A 189 0.59 11.00 -20.52
N SER A 190 0.15 11.16 -21.77
CA SER A 190 -0.43 10.05 -22.51
C SER A 190 0.60 8.92 -22.67
N PRO A 191 0.22 7.65 -22.45
CA PRO A 191 1.09 6.50 -22.68
C PRO A 191 1.69 6.45 -24.08
N THR A 192 0.95 6.94 -25.09
CA THR A 192 1.44 6.98 -26.48
C THR A 192 2.59 7.97 -26.66
N ALA A 193 2.54 9.11 -25.97
CA ALA A 193 3.57 10.15 -26.08
C ALA A 193 4.80 9.82 -25.24
N HIS A 194 4.63 9.09 -24.13
CA HIS A 194 5.69 8.76 -23.18
C HIS A 194 5.68 7.26 -22.82
N PRO A 195 5.98 6.37 -23.78
CA PRO A 195 5.86 4.92 -23.60
C PRO A 195 6.83 4.34 -22.56
N ASN A 196 7.89 5.07 -22.21
CA ASN A 196 8.88 4.66 -21.22
C ASN A 196 8.61 5.20 -19.82
N SER A 197 7.61 6.10 -19.67
CA SER A 197 7.22 6.62 -18.36
C SER A 197 6.39 5.58 -17.64
N LYS A 198 6.77 5.28 -16.40
CA LYS A 198 6.00 4.37 -15.54
C LYS A 198 4.78 5.05 -14.92
N MET A 199 4.66 6.36 -15.09
CA MET A 199 3.57 7.20 -14.60
C MET A 199 2.61 7.67 -15.69
N ALA A 200 2.93 7.41 -16.96
CA ALA A 200 2.04 7.72 -18.08
C ALA A 200 0.77 6.86 -18.05
N ARG A 201 -0.38 7.53 -18.05
CA ARG A 201 -1.72 6.93 -17.97
C ARG A 201 -2.76 7.85 -18.59
N TYR A 202 -3.95 7.31 -18.86
CA TYR A 202 -5.08 8.14 -19.28
C TYR A 202 -5.70 8.83 -18.06
N GLN A 203 -5.85 10.15 -18.10
CA GLN A 203 -6.40 10.93 -16.99
C GLN A 203 -7.93 10.72 -16.84
N PRO A 204 -8.49 10.85 -15.61
CA PRO A 204 -9.93 10.92 -15.41
C PRO A 204 -10.56 12.10 -16.15
N THR A 205 -11.86 12.00 -16.42
CA THR A 205 -12.61 13.01 -17.18
C THR A 205 -12.86 14.32 -16.42
N GLY A 206 -12.42 14.41 -15.16
CA GLY A 206 -12.48 15.63 -14.38
C GLY A 206 -12.29 15.43 -12.88
N PRO A 207 -12.26 16.53 -12.11
CA PRO A 207 -11.95 16.53 -10.68
C PRO A 207 -12.79 15.59 -9.79
N PRO A 208 -14.10 15.36 -10.05
CA PRO A 208 -14.90 14.44 -9.23
C PRO A 208 -14.37 12.99 -9.18
N TYR A 209 -13.57 12.59 -10.17
CA TYR A 209 -13.04 11.23 -10.30
C TYR A 209 -11.60 11.10 -9.80
N ILE A 210 -11.08 12.14 -9.15
CA ILE A 210 -9.76 12.18 -8.51
C ILE A 210 -10.01 12.32 -7.01
N LEU A 211 -9.81 11.24 -6.25
CA LEU A 211 -10.29 11.14 -4.88
C LEU A 211 -9.64 12.15 -3.92
N GLY A 212 -8.44 12.64 -4.20
CA GLY A 212 -7.81 13.69 -3.40
C GLY A 212 -8.47 15.06 -3.57
N HIS A 213 -9.12 15.31 -4.71
CA HIS A 213 -9.67 16.62 -5.04
C HIS A 213 -10.87 16.99 -4.17
N ALA A 214 -11.00 18.27 -3.79
CA ALA A 214 -12.12 18.76 -2.99
C ALA A 214 -13.52 18.57 -3.63
N LEU A 215 -13.57 18.27 -4.94
CA LEU A 215 -14.79 18.09 -5.71
C LEU A 215 -15.19 16.60 -5.83
N SER A 216 -14.40 15.69 -5.28
CA SER A 216 -14.69 14.25 -5.25
C SER A 216 -15.55 13.84 -4.05
N GLY A 217 -16.17 14.81 -3.37
CA GLY A 217 -17.10 14.55 -2.28
C GLY A 217 -18.26 13.69 -2.76
N SER A 218 -18.45 12.56 -2.08
CA SER A 218 -19.52 11.61 -2.39
C SER A 218 -20.80 11.96 -1.64
N MET A 219 -21.93 11.73 -2.29
CA MET A 219 -23.28 11.81 -1.74
C MET A 219 -23.67 10.54 -0.97
N THR A 220 -22.77 9.57 -0.85
CA THR A 220 -22.95 8.34 -0.07
C THR A 220 -22.00 8.23 1.12
N PRO A 221 -21.88 9.26 1.99
CA PRO A 221 -20.95 9.22 3.10
C PRO A 221 -21.41 8.22 4.17
N PHE A 222 -20.48 7.61 4.88
CA PHE A 222 -20.81 6.78 6.04
C PHE A 222 -19.79 6.97 7.15
N THR A 223 -20.08 6.45 8.33
CA THR A 223 -19.22 6.61 9.50
C THR A 223 -18.71 5.29 10.05
N TRP A 224 -17.64 5.37 10.84
CA TRP A 224 -17.08 4.27 11.57
C TRP A 224 -16.88 4.64 13.05
N PRO A 225 -17.16 3.74 14.02
CA PRO A 225 -17.74 2.41 13.85
C PRO A 225 -19.11 2.44 13.14
N LEU A 226 -19.39 1.40 12.35
CA LEU A 226 -20.67 1.31 11.65
C LEU A 226 -21.80 1.23 12.70
N GLY A 227 -22.82 2.08 12.57
CA GLY A 227 -23.82 2.28 13.62
C GLY A 227 -23.90 3.72 14.12
N SER A 228 -22.86 4.52 13.89
CA SER A 228 -22.85 5.93 14.29
C SER A 228 -23.67 6.82 13.34
N PRO A 229 -24.26 7.91 13.84
CA PRO A 229 -24.81 8.99 13.01
C PRO A 229 -23.78 9.59 12.05
N LEU A 230 -24.24 10.29 11.01
CA LEU A 230 -23.36 10.96 10.04
C LEU A 230 -22.79 12.29 10.56
N ASP A 231 -23.45 12.90 11.54
CA ASP A 231 -23.18 14.25 12.05
C ASP A 231 -22.48 14.25 13.41
N SER A 232 -22.54 13.13 14.16
CA SER A 232 -21.98 13.03 15.51
C SER A 232 -21.70 11.58 15.92
N GLY A 233 -20.94 11.40 17.01
CA GLY A 233 -20.75 10.11 17.67
C GLY A 233 -19.95 9.07 16.86
N TYR A 234 -19.24 9.50 15.81
CA TYR A 234 -18.37 8.67 15.01
C TYR A 234 -16.90 8.89 15.35
N GLN A 235 -16.07 7.87 15.13
CA GLN A 235 -14.62 8.00 15.15
C GLN A 235 -14.10 8.49 13.79
N TYR A 236 -14.59 7.93 12.68
CA TYR A 236 -14.25 8.38 11.33
C TYR A 236 -15.50 8.68 10.52
N ARG A 237 -15.42 9.69 9.67
CA ARG A 237 -16.43 9.99 8.65
C ARG A 237 -15.79 9.91 7.28
N PHE A 238 -16.40 9.12 6.40
CA PHE A 238 -15.91 8.88 5.05
C PHE A 238 -16.75 9.68 4.06
N ASP A 239 -16.23 10.83 3.65
CA ASP A 239 -16.87 11.70 2.65
C ASP A 239 -16.47 11.37 1.21
N ARG A 240 -15.39 10.61 1.04
CA ARG A 240 -14.89 10.17 -0.26
C ARG A 240 -15.19 8.69 -0.39
N VAL A 241 -16.13 8.35 -1.27
CA VAL A 241 -16.66 6.99 -1.36
C VAL A 241 -16.72 6.52 -2.80
N ILE A 242 -16.13 5.34 -3.04
CA ILE A 242 -16.24 4.61 -4.30
C ILE A 242 -17.27 3.50 -4.12
N ASN A 243 -18.26 3.48 -5.00
CA ASN A 243 -19.38 2.54 -4.98
C ASN A 243 -19.17 1.48 -6.06
N PHE A 244 -19.21 0.22 -5.68
CA PHE A 244 -19.28 -0.90 -6.62
C PHE A 244 -20.73 -1.41 -6.67
N ASP A 245 -21.29 -1.48 -7.87
CA ASP A 245 -22.60 -2.12 -8.07
C ASP A 245 -22.48 -3.66 -8.05
N PRO A 246 -23.61 -4.41 -8.05
CA PRO A 246 -23.61 -5.87 -8.08
C PRO A 246 -22.90 -6.51 -9.28
N THR A 247 -22.67 -5.76 -10.36
CA THR A 247 -21.90 -6.22 -11.53
C THR A 247 -20.40 -5.91 -11.40
N GLY A 248 -20.05 -5.12 -10.38
CA GLY A 248 -18.73 -4.66 -10.04
C GLY A 248 -18.36 -3.35 -10.70
N ILE A 249 -19.25 -2.62 -11.37
CA ILE A 249 -18.90 -1.31 -11.96
C ILE A 249 -18.69 -0.30 -10.85
N ALA A 250 -17.56 0.40 -10.91
CA ALA A 250 -17.20 1.44 -9.94
C ALA A 250 -17.77 2.81 -10.31
N ARG A 251 -18.29 3.54 -9.33
CA ARG A 251 -18.81 4.91 -9.46
C ARG A 251 -18.43 5.75 -8.24
N ILE A 252 -18.41 7.07 -8.41
CA ILE A 252 -18.45 8.04 -7.31
C ILE A 252 -19.75 8.80 -7.46
N ALA A 253 -20.63 8.72 -6.47
CA ALA A 253 -21.89 9.41 -6.50
C ALA A 253 -21.67 10.89 -6.10
N THR A 254 -21.67 11.82 -7.05
CA THR A 254 -21.56 13.26 -6.74
C THR A 254 -22.90 13.97 -6.92
N SER A 255 -23.07 15.14 -6.30
CA SER A 255 -24.32 15.91 -6.37
C SER A 255 -24.70 16.34 -7.78
N THR A 256 -23.72 16.49 -8.68
CA THR A 256 -23.92 16.94 -10.05
C THR A 256 -23.84 15.84 -11.10
N ASN A 257 -23.38 14.63 -10.72
CA ASN A 257 -23.12 13.57 -11.69
C ASN A 257 -23.21 12.15 -11.11
N GLY A 258 -24.16 11.89 -10.22
CA GLY A 258 -24.19 10.66 -9.42
C GLY A 258 -24.32 9.34 -10.20
N ASP A 259 -24.62 9.36 -11.51
CA ASP A 259 -24.76 8.16 -12.36
C ASP A 259 -23.74 8.06 -13.50
N ALA A 260 -22.88 9.05 -13.74
CA ALA A 260 -21.92 8.90 -14.82
C ALA A 260 -20.84 7.87 -14.47
N ILE A 261 -20.67 6.95 -15.40
CA ILE A 261 -19.59 5.98 -15.39
C ILE A 261 -18.37 6.66 -16.05
N ALA A 262 -17.46 7.17 -15.22
CA ALA A 262 -16.17 7.63 -15.72
C ALA A 262 -15.42 6.48 -16.39
N HIS A 263 -14.50 6.77 -17.32
CA HIS A 263 -13.63 5.73 -17.85
C HIS A 263 -12.67 5.18 -16.77
N VAL A 264 -12.15 6.06 -15.93
CA VAL A 264 -11.22 5.76 -14.83
C VAL A 264 -11.52 6.63 -13.61
N ILE A 265 -11.30 6.07 -12.43
CA ILE A 265 -11.25 6.79 -11.15
C ILE A 265 -9.81 6.71 -10.65
N GLU A 266 -9.33 7.75 -9.99
CA GLU A 266 -7.95 7.88 -9.57
C GLU A 266 -7.82 8.24 -8.09
N ILE A 267 -6.83 7.66 -7.44
CA ILE A 267 -6.43 8.00 -6.08
C ILE A 267 -4.93 8.30 -6.09
N ASP A 268 -4.63 9.54 -5.79
CA ASP A 268 -3.31 10.12 -5.88
C ASP A 268 -2.68 10.22 -4.50
N PHE A 269 -1.47 9.66 -4.36
CA PHE A 269 -0.78 9.56 -3.09
C PHE A 269 0.62 10.16 -3.15
N GLN A 270 0.97 10.86 -2.08
CA GLN A 270 2.36 11.23 -1.78
C GLN A 270 2.72 10.84 -0.34
N PRO A 271 4.00 10.58 -0.07
CA PRO A 271 4.45 10.26 1.28
C PRO A 271 4.30 11.49 2.17
N SER A 272 3.90 11.26 3.42
CA SER A 272 4.04 12.24 4.48
C SER A 272 4.98 11.73 5.56
N HIS A 273 5.41 12.62 6.45
CA HIS A 273 6.13 12.31 7.67
C HIS A 273 5.36 12.93 8.83
N GLY A 274 4.52 12.11 9.48
CA GLY A 274 3.44 12.64 10.29
C GLY A 274 2.55 13.56 9.44
N THR A 275 2.32 14.78 9.93
CA THR A 275 1.50 15.81 9.27
C THR A 275 2.23 16.61 8.19
N VAL A 276 3.53 16.36 7.98
CA VAL A 276 4.33 17.11 7.01
C VAL A 276 4.39 16.33 5.70
N PHE A 277 4.10 16.99 4.58
CA PHE A 277 4.34 16.45 3.24
C PHE A 277 5.10 17.49 2.41
N GLN A 278 5.77 17.05 1.36
CA GLN A 278 6.43 17.96 0.42
C GLN A 278 5.42 18.36 -0.66
N PRO A 279 5.07 19.64 -0.81
CA PRO A 279 4.26 20.09 -1.94
C PRO A 279 4.94 19.77 -3.26
N LEU A 280 4.14 19.46 -4.27
CA LEU A 280 4.65 19.22 -5.61
C LEU A 280 5.13 20.55 -6.22
N PRO A 281 6.38 20.62 -6.73
CA PRO A 281 6.88 21.83 -7.36
C PRO A 281 6.15 22.13 -8.68
N ASP A 282 6.16 23.39 -9.11
CA ASP A 282 5.68 23.78 -10.43
C ASP A 282 6.46 23.03 -11.52
N GLY A 283 5.75 22.45 -12.50
CA GLY A 283 6.39 21.63 -13.54
C GLY A 283 6.90 20.27 -13.04
N PHE A 284 6.31 19.75 -11.96
CA PHE A 284 6.62 18.44 -11.39
C PHE A 284 6.79 17.35 -12.44
N ASN A 285 7.96 16.70 -12.42
CA ASN A 285 8.19 15.50 -13.22
C ASN A 285 7.59 14.30 -12.51
N GLN A 286 6.47 13.80 -13.03
CA GLN A 286 5.78 12.65 -12.49
C GLN A 286 6.62 11.37 -12.45
N ASP A 287 7.73 11.24 -13.18
CA ASP A 287 8.61 10.06 -13.13
C ASP A 287 9.71 10.14 -12.05
N VAL A 288 9.65 11.11 -11.14
CA VAL A 288 10.67 11.26 -10.08
C VAL A 288 10.00 11.50 -8.73
N GLY A 289 10.44 10.77 -7.71
CA GLY A 289 9.94 10.92 -6.34
C GLY A 289 9.41 9.60 -5.80
N ASN A 290 8.63 9.69 -4.72
CA ASN A 290 8.05 8.54 -4.03
C ASN A 290 6.51 8.64 -3.93
N HIS A 291 5.89 9.28 -4.91
CA HIS A 291 4.45 9.33 -5.07
C HIS A 291 3.94 8.09 -5.82
N ALA A 292 2.62 7.93 -5.81
CA ALA A 292 1.96 6.84 -6.49
C ALA A 292 0.55 7.20 -6.86
N VAL A 293 0.06 6.51 -7.87
CA VAL A 293 -1.31 6.65 -8.34
C VAL A 293 -1.96 5.29 -8.40
N ILE A 294 -3.13 5.15 -7.78
CA ILE A 294 -4.00 4.00 -7.98
C ILE A 294 -5.08 4.40 -8.97
N GLN A 295 -5.12 3.71 -10.11
CA GLN A 295 -6.14 3.89 -11.11
C GLN A 295 -7.10 2.70 -11.13
N LEU A 296 -8.38 3.01 -11.09
CA LEU A 296 -9.48 2.07 -11.13
C LEU A 296 -10.21 2.21 -12.46
N GLY A 297 -10.12 1.19 -13.31
CA GLY A 297 -10.99 1.04 -14.47
C GLY A 297 -12.42 0.74 -13.98
N THR A 298 -13.36 1.62 -14.28
CA THR A 298 -14.71 1.53 -13.71
C THR A 298 -15.45 0.29 -14.21
N THR A 299 -15.40 0.04 -15.53
CA THR A 299 -16.05 -1.09 -16.21
C THR A 299 -15.14 -2.30 -16.39
N SER A 300 -13.86 -2.08 -16.71
CA SER A 300 -12.91 -3.17 -16.96
C SER A 300 -12.51 -3.93 -15.69
N GLY A 301 -12.66 -3.30 -14.53
CA GLY A 301 -12.27 -3.88 -13.26
C GLY A 301 -10.78 -3.85 -12.94
N ALA A 302 -9.96 -3.31 -13.83
CA ALA A 302 -8.53 -3.20 -13.59
C ALA A 302 -8.23 -2.22 -12.45
N VAL A 303 -7.43 -2.65 -11.47
CA VAL A 303 -6.81 -1.76 -10.47
C VAL A 303 -5.32 -1.73 -10.74
N ARG A 304 -4.79 -0.58 -11.15
CA ARG A 304 -3.39 -0.41 -11.55
C ARG A 304 -2.70 0.57 -10.62
N VAL A 305 -1.44 0.29 -10.31
CA VAL A 305 -0.57 1.18 -9.54
C VAL A 305 0.48 1.73 -10.48
N TYR A 306 0.61 3.05 -10.53
CA TYR A 306 1.65 3.76 -11.27
C TYR A 306 2.59 4.45 -10.28
N ARG A 307 3.90 4.31 -10.51
CA ARG A 307 4.97 4.88 -9.69
C ARG A 307 6.21 5.16 -10.56
N PRO A 308 7.06 6.14 -10.19
CA PRO A 308 8.39 6.36 -10.78
C PRO A 308 9.25 5.09 -10.97
#